data_AF-A0AAV1GUC9-F1
#
_entry.id   AF-A0AAV1GUC9-F1
#
_cell.length_a   1.000
_cell.length_b   1.000
_cell.length_c   1.000
_cell.angle_alpha   90.00
_cell.angle_beta   90.00
_cell.angle_gamma   90.00
#
_symmetry.space_group_name_H-M   'P 1'
#
loop_
_entity.id
_entity.type
_entity.pdbx_description
1 polymer ?
#
loop_
_entity_poly.entity_id
_entity_poly.type
_entity_poly.pdbx_seq_one_letter_code
_entity_poly.pdbx_strand_id
1 'polypeptide(L)'
;MTTTLEMSMISPNGYKSRHSQPECGYALEPSRWTEYSIHTMDPDNLELTFEFFEEDLGEHVVQGDAHPGFVGTACLLSSSFRESGKDTGIATLPIMGRNSRQTLGKVRVDYLVIRPIQGLQCDMSSTFTKYWKKKGALNVGHRGAGSSHAAKHHRVRENTITSFKSAAKHGAAYVEFDVHLSKDAVPIVYHDLTCCISTKKKNDKTSLELIEVPVKDLTFDQLQLLKLAHATAIKENDDKDLMEDEEEIDEHQPFPSLSQIFQTIPEHVGFNIELKWICQMKDGSWDGNLSSYFNMNTYLDIILSCVLQKGGKRRIVFSCFDPDICTMVRQKQNKYPILFLTQGISEKYPELMDIRCQTTQIAISFAQSENILGISAHTEELLKNLSFIGDAQSKGLVVFSWGDDNNDHENRRKLREQGIDGLIYDSICEDQGEQPNIFQVEEQHTLQEVITEETLMSSTCSCYSIPCSMAPCVNSKARAGSAESDSGLSSS
;
A
#
# COMPACT_ATOMS: atom_id res chain seq x y z
N MET A 1 -27.01 0.59 -8.84
CA MET A 1 -26.78 0.82 -7.40
C MET A 1 -27.30 2.21 -7.08
N THR A 2 -27.88 2.39 -5.90
CA THR A 2 -28.30 3.71 -5.42
C THR A 2 -27.07 4.52 -5.02
N THR A 3 -27.06 5.82 -5.33
CA THR A 3 -26.03 6.74 -4.84
C THR A 3 -26.03 6.74 -3.31
N THR A 4 -24.85 6.68 -2.71
CA THR A 4 -24.67 6.72 -1.25
C THR A 4 -23.91 7.98 -0.85
N LEU A 5 -24.16 8.47 0.37
CA LEU A 5 -23.47 9.58 0.99
C LEU A 5 -23.12 9.20 2.42
N GLU A 6 -21.83 9.25 2.74
CA GLU A 6 -21.30 9.07 4.09
C GLU A 6 -20.58 10.34 4.54
N MET A 7 -20.59 10.59 5.84
CA MET A 7 -20.04 11.82 6.42
C MET A 7 -19.13 11.49 7.58
N SER A 8 -17.94 12.06 7.58
CA SER A 8 -16.96 11.89 8.66
C SER A 8 -16.57 13.23 9.25
N MET A 9 -16.64 13.34 10.57
CA MET A 9 -16.17 14.51 11.31
C MET A 9 -14.85 14.18 12.01
N ILE A 10 -13.82 14.94 11.70
CA ILE A 10 -12.48 14.79 12.24
C ILE A 10 -12.15 16.04 13.06
N SER A 11 -11.61 15.82 14.26
CA SER A 11 -11.20 16.88 15.18
C SER A 11 -9.97 16.42 15.96
N PRO A 12 -9.22 17.34 16.60
CA PRO A 12 -8.12 16.98 17.49
C PRO A 12 -8.54 16.00 18.60
N ASN A 13 -9.81 16.05 19.02
CA ASN A 13 -10.35 15.21 20.09
C ASN A 13 -10.97 13.90 19.58
N GLY A 14 -10.89 13.61 18.27
CA GLY A 14 -11.31 12.34 17.70
C GLY A 14 -11.97 12.43 16.33
N TYR A 15 -12.23 11.25 15.78
CA TYR A 15 -12.84 11.02 14.47
C TYR A 15 -14.19 10.30 14.66
N LYS A 16 -15.23 10.76 13.96
CA LYS A 16 -16.59 10.19 14.00
C LYS A 16 -17.16 10.06 12.59
N SER A 17 -17.24 8.84 12.07
CA SER A 17 -18.00 8.53 10.85
C SER A 17 -19.49 8.37 11.16
N ARG A 18 -20.35 8.85 10.27
CA ARG A 18 -21.82 8.86 10.40
C ARG A 18 -22.47 8.63 9.03
N HIS A 19 -23.54 7.85 9.04
CA HIS A 19 -24.40 7.66 7.86
C HIS A 19 -25.51 8.73 7.75
N SER A 20 -25.58 9.67 8.69
CA SER A 20 -26.54 10.78 8.67
C SER A 20 -26.06 11.98 9.49
N GLN A 21 -26.55 13.16 9.16
CA GLN A 21 -26.39 14.39 9.94
C GLN A 21 -27.74 14.87 10.51
N PRO A 22 -27.73 15.71 11.56
CA PRO A 22 -28.91 16.45 11.99
C PRO A 22 -29.50 17.25 10.83
N GLU A 23 -30.78 17.59 10.93
CA GLU A 23 -31.53 18.31 9.89
C GLU A 23 -30.87 19.65 9.52
N CYS A 24 -30.29 20.37 10.48
CA CYS A 24 -29.55 21.62 10.26
C CYS A 24 -28.01 21.43 10.25
N GLY A 25 -27.54 20.19 10.10
CA GLY A 25 -26.12 19.86 10.07
C GLY A 25 -25.39 20.03 11.40
N TYR A 26 -24.08 20.25 11.32
CA TYR A 26 -23.20 20.52 12.46
C TYR A 26 -22.51 21.88 12.29
N ALA A 27 -22.21 22.54 13.41
CA ALA A 27 -21.42 23.75 13.40
C ALA A 27 -20.03 23.50 12.77
N LEU A 28 -19.69 24.35 11.79
CA LEU A 28 -18.37 24.41 11.15
C LEU A 28 -17.39 25.14 12.09
N GLU A 29 -16.67 24.38 12.91
CA GLU A 29 -15.61 24.91 13.76
C GLU A 29 -14.26 24.89 13.04
N PRO A 30 -13.38 25.90 13.20
CA PRO A 30 -12.07 25.93 12.55
C PRO A 30 -11.17 24.73 12.85
N SER A 31 -11.36 24.10 14.01
CA SER A 31 -10.63 22.90 14.44
C SER A 31 -11.30 21.60 14.00
N ARG A 32 -12.37 21.65 13.20
CA ARG A 32 -13.07 20.47 12.70
C ARG A 32 -12.98 20.40 11.20
N TRP A 33 -12.85 19.18 10.72
CA TRP A 33 -12.89 18.83 9.32
C TRP A 33 -14.08 17.94 9.07
N THR A 34 -14.83 18.22 8.01
CA THR A 34 -15.96 17.38 7.58
C THR A 34 -15.64 16.82 6.20
N GLU A 35 -15.62 15.50 6.12
CA GLU A 35 -15.37 14.75 4.89
C GLU A 35 -16.69 14.14 4.42
N TYR A 36 -16.93 14.18 3.11
CA TYR A 36 -18.12 13.64 2.46
C TYR A 36 -17.68 12.59 1.45
N SER A 37 -18.12 11.35 1.62
CA SER A 37 -17.80 10.24 0.73
C SER A 37 -19.05 9.86 -0.06
N ILE A 38 -18.96 9.95 -1.40
CA ILE A 38 -20.09 9.66 -2.29
C ILE A 38 -19.70 8.56 -3.26
N HIS A 39 -20.48 7.48 -3.27
CA HIS A 39 -20.38 6.43 -4.27
C HIS A 39 -21.58 6.50 -5.20
N THR A 40 -21.32 6.67 -6.50
CA THR A 40 -22.34 6.74 -7.54
C THR A 40 -21.88 6.01 -8.80
N MET A 41 -22.83 5.38 -9.50
CA MET A 41 -22.63 4.83 -10.84
C MET A 41 -22.95 5.84 -11.95
N ASP A 42 -23.50 6.99 -11.58
CA ASP A 42 -23.86 8.07 -12.48
C ASP A 42 -23.21 9.38 -12.00
N PRO A 43 -21.87 9.48 -12.10
CA PRO A 43 -21.15 10.63 -11.62
C PRO A 43 -21.38 11.88 -12.46
N ASP A 44 -21.96 11.80 -13.67
CA ASP A 44 -22.20 12.99 -14.50
C ASP A 44 -23.50 13.73 -14.09
N ASN A 45 -24.44 13.06 -13.42
CA ASN A 45 -25.71 13.63 -12.97
C ASN A 45 -25.76 13.90 -11.45
N LEU A 46 -24.60 14.03 -10.81
CA LEU A 46 -24.50 14.23 -9.37
C LEU A 46 -24.44 15.73 -9.03
N GLU A 47 -25.33 16.16 -8.14
CA GLU A 47 -25.34 17.49 -7.54
C GLU A 47 -25.10 17.37 -6.03
N LEU A 48 -24.11 18.10 -5.51
CA LEU A 48 -23.92 18.29 -4.08
C LEU A 48 -24.39 19.68 -3.70
N THR A 49 -25.31 19.74 -2.75
CA THR A 49 -25.88 20.98 -2.25
C THR A 49 -25.44 21.18 -0.81
N PHE A 50 -24.77 22.30 -0.55
CA PHE A 50 -24.36 22.75 0.78
C PHE A 50 -25.34 23.81 1.25
N GLU A 51 -26.12 23.50 2.27
CA GLU A 51 -27.03 24.44 2.92
C GLU A 51 -26.38 25.01 4.17
N PHE A 52 -26.45 26.33 4.33
CA PHE A 52 -25.85 27.04 5.45
C PHE A 52 -26.93 27.59 6.37
N PHE A 53 -26.75 27.38 7.67
CA PHE A 53 -27.67 27.81 8.72
C PHE A 53 -26.96 28.73 9.72
N GLU A 54 -27.69 29.71 10.24
CA GLU A 54 -27.24 30.61 11.30
C GLU A 54 -27.60 30.02 12.67
N GLU A 55 -26.60 29.91 13.55
CA GLU A 55 -26.75 29.32 14.88
C GLU A 55 -27.38 30.30 15.90
N ASP A 56 -27.13 31.61 15.74
CA ASP A 56 -27.72 32.64 16.59
C ASP A 56 -29.08 33.10 16.03
N LEU A 57 -30.15 32.43 16.48
CA LEU A 57 -31.54 32.71 16.09
C LEU A 57 -32.13 34.00 16.72
N GLY A 58 -31.30 35.01 17.01
CA GLY A 58 -31.74 36.29 17.55
C GLY A 58 -32.72 37.05 16.64
N GLU A 59 -32.77 36.69 15.34
CA GLU A 59 -33.73 37.22 14.36
C GLU A 59 -34.93 36.28 14.15
N HIS A 60 -36.09 36.88 13.84
CA HIS A 60 -37.34 36.17 13.56
C HIS A 60 -37.16 35.07 12.50
N VAL A 61 -37.66 33.86 12.78
CA VAL A 61 -37.89 32.83 11.76
C VAL A 61 -38.61 33.47 10.59
N VAL A 62 -37.96 33.52 9.42
CA VAL A 62 -38.55 34.14 8.24
C VAL A 62 -39.66 33.24 7.72
N GLN A 63 -40.85 33.83 7.54
CA GLN A 63 -42.04 33.09 7.15
C GLN A 63 -41.86 32.50 5.74
N GLY A 64 -41.70 31.17 5.65
CA GLY A 64 -41.52 30.45 4.39
C GLY A 64 -40.33 29.48 4.35
N ASP A 65 -39.42 29.54 5.32
CA ASP A 65 -38.30 28.58 5.40
C ASP A 65 -38.79 27.20 5.87
N ALA A 66 -38.28 26.14 5.25
CA ALA A 66 -38.51 24.76 5.70
C ALA A 66 -37.87 24.49 7.06
N HIS A 67 -36.72 25.13 7.34
CA HIS A 67 -35.95 24.98 8.56
C HIS A 67 -35.52 26.35 9.13
N PRO A 68 -35.56 26.57 10.45
CA PRO A 68 -35.12 27.81 11.06
C PRO A 68 -33.66 28.15 10.74
N GLY A 69 -33.36 29.43 10.55
CA GLY A 69 -31.98 29.90 10.41
C GLY A 69 -31.33 29.61 9.06
N PHE A 70 -32.02 29.07 8.05
CA PHE A 70 -31.45 28.87 6.71
C PHE A 70 -30.98 30.19 6.09
N VAL A 71 -29.72 30.29 5.66
CA VAL A 71 -29.09 31.53 5.19
C VAL A 71 -28.89 31.53 3.68
N GLY A 72 -28.47 30.40 3.12
CA GLY A 72 -28.17 30.29 1.71
C GLY A 72 -27.59 28.93 1.30
N THR A 73 -27.29 28.81 0.02
CA THR A 73 -26.91 27.55 -0.61
C THR A 73 -25.69 27.72 -1.51
N ALA A 74 -24.81 26.73 -1.51
CA ALA A 74 -23.82 26.53 -2.55
C ALA A 74 -24.06 25.18 -3.25
N CYS A 75 -23.97 25.16 -4.57
CA CYS A 75 -24.22 23.97 -5.39
C CYS A 75 -22.95 23.59 -6.15
N LEU A 76 -22.57 22.32 -6.08
CA LEU A 76 -21.45 21.72 -6.79
C LEU A 76 -21.97 20.65 -7.73
N LEU A 77 -21.85 20.92 -9.04
CA LEU A 77 -22.13 19.93 -10.07
C LEU A 77 -20.88 19.10 -10.33
N SER A 78 -21.02 17.78 -10.26
CA SER A 78 -19.93 16.84 -10.50
C SER A 78 -19.32 16.94 -11.91
N SER A 79 -20.08 17.45 -12.89
CA SER A 79 -19.59 17.78 -14.22
C SER A 79 -18.38 18.74 -14.17
N SER A 80 -18.31 19.59 -13.14
CA SER A 80 -17.19 20.52 -12.91
C SER A 80 -15.86 19.78 -12.76
N PHE A 81 -15.86 18.60 -12.12
CA PHE A 81 -14.65 17.79 -11.97
C PHE A 81 -14.20 17.24 -13.32
N ARG A 82 -15.14 16.71 -14.11
CA ARG A 82 -14.86 16.17 -15.46
C ARG A 82 -14.35 17.27 -16.40
N GLU A 83 -14.99 18.43 -16.39
CA GLU A 83 -14.60 19.59 -17.21
C GLU A 83 -13.22 20.13 -16.82
N SER A 84 -12.88 20.11 -15.52
CA SER A 84 -11.55 20.50 -15.04
C SER A 84 -10.43 19.57 -15.53
N GLY A 85 -10.77 18.32 -15.89
CA GLY A 85 -9.81 17.27 -16.22
C GLY A 85 -8.93 16.83 -15.05
N LYS A 86 -9.23 17.25 -13.82
CA LYS A 86 -8.48 16.94 -12.60
C LYS A 86 -9.30 16.05 -11.68
N ASP A 87 -8.65 15.01 -11.15
CA ASP A 87 -9.25 14.14 -10.15
C ASP A 87 -9.04 14.64 -8.72
N THR A 88 -8.17 15.62 -8.49
CA THR A 88 -7.98 16.26 -7.19
C THR A 88 -7.92 17.77 -7.33
N GLY A 89 -8.35 18.49 -6.30
CA GLY A 89 -8.24 19.94 -6.27
C GLY A 89 -9.16 20.61 -5.26
N ILE A 90 -9.38 21.90 -5.49
CA ILE A 90 -10.16 22.77 -4.61
C ILE A 90 -11.25 23.45 -5.44
N ALA A 91 -12.52 23.16 -5.14
CA ALA A 91 -13.65 23.88 -5.67
C ALA A 91 -13.96 25.09 -4.79
N THR A 92 -14.19 26.26 -5.39
CA THR A 92 -14.63 27.46 -4.67
C THR A 92 -15.99 27.87 -5.19
N LEU A 93 -17.00 27.78 -4.32
CA LEU A 93 -18.41 27.97 -4.68
C LEU A 93 -18.95 29.21 -3.98
N PRO A 94 -19.69 30.08 -4.68
CA PRO A 94 -20.38 31.19 -4.03
C PRO A 94 -21.55 30.65 -3.18
N ILE A 95 -21.70 31.19 -1.98
CA ILE A 95 -22.89 30.95 -1.14
C ILE A 95 -23.95 31.96 -1.58
N MET A 96 -24.98 31.48 -2.26
CA MET A 96 -26.08 32.29 -2.75
C MET A 96 -27.10 32.49 -1.63
N GLY A 97 -27.38 33.75 -1.28
CA GLY A 97 -28.37 34.07 -0.27
C GLY A 97 -29.81 33.82 -0.73
N ARG A 98 -30.75 33.90 0.21
CA ARG A 98 -32.20 33.67 -0.02
C ARG A 98 -32.75 34.39 -1.25
N ASN A 99 -32.31 35.63 -1.47
CA ASN A 99 -32.58 36.38 -2.67
C ASN A 99 -31.44 36.11 -3.66
N SER A 100 -31.73 35.35 -4.71
CA SER A 100 -30.81 34.78 -5.72
C SER A 100 -29.91 35.75 -6.51
N ARG A 101 -29.80 37.01 -6.06
CA ARG A 101 -28.95 38.06 -6.63
C ARG A 101 -27.84 38.55 -5.69
N GLN A 102 -27.73 38.01 -4.48
CA GLN A 102 -26.70 38.38 -3.52
C GLN A 102 -25.88 37.16 -3.09
N THR A 103 -24.56 37.25 -3.29
CA THR A 103 -23.60 36.30 -2.73
C THR A 103 -23.28 36.72 -1.30
N LEU A 104 -23.42 35.79 -0.35
CA LEU A 104 -23.13 36.03 1.07
C LEU A 104 -21.66 35.77 1.41
N GLY A 105 -21.03 34.88 0.65
CA GLY A 105 -19.65 34.48 0.86
C GLY A 105 -19.25 33.39 -0.13
N LYS A 106 -18.22 32.63 0.22
CA LYS A 106 -17.76 31.48 -0.56
C LYS A 106 -17.46 30.31 0.37
N VAL A 107 -17.73 29.10 -0.11
CA VAL A 107 -17.26 27.86 0.50
C VAL A 107 -16.14 27.27 -0.37
N ARG A 108 -15.12 26.73 0.27
CA ARG A 108 -14.06 25.97 -0.40
C ARG A 108 -14.22 24.50 -0.05
N VAL A 109 -14.16 23.64 -1.05
CA VAL A 109 -14.31 22.19 -0.91
C VAL A 109 -13.12 21.54 -1.60
N ASP A 110 -12.28 20.88 -0.82
CA ASP A 110 -11.22 20.02 -1.34
C ASP A 110 -11.87 18.70 -1.81
N TYR A 111 -11.45 18.19 -2.98
CA TYR A 111 -12.08 17.02 -3.58
C TYR A 111 -11.05 16.01 -4.11
N LEU A 112 -11.45 14.74 -4.07
CA LEU A 112 -10.78 13.60 -4.69
C LEU A 112 -11.82 12.75 -5.43
N VAL A 113 -11.62 12.55 -6.73
CA VAL A 113 -12.44 11.72 -7.60
C VAL A 113 -11.74 10.38 -7.81
N ILE A 114 -12.30 9.31 -7.24
CA ILE A 114 -11.78 7.96 -7.39
C ILE A 114 -12.47 7.29 -8.57
N ARG A 115 -11.70 6.83 -9.56
CA ARG A 115 -12.21 6.14 -10.75
C ARG A 115 -11.93 4.64 -10.66
N PRO A 116 -12.81 3.77 -11.19
CA PRO A 116 -12.53 2.34 -11.27
C PRO A 116 -11.36 2.07 -12.23
N ILE A 117 -10.59 1.02 -11.94
CA ILE A 117 -9.52 0.55 -12.83
C ILE A 117 -10.16 -0.03 -14.09
N GLN A 118 -9.79 0.51 -15.26
CA GLN A 118 -10.36 0.07 -16.53
C GLN A 118 -10.02 -1.40 -16.83
N GLY A 119 -11.04 -2.18 -17.18
CA GLY A 119 -10.89 -3.61 -17.50
C GLY A 119 -10.68 -4.53 -16.29
N LEU A 120 -10.61 -4.00 -15.06
CA LEU A 120 -10.54 -4.82 -13.85
C LEU A 120 -11.95 -5.25 -13.42
N GLN A 121 -12.16 -6.55 -13.24
CA GLN A 121 -13.38 -7.07 -12.63
C GLN A 121 -13.12 -7.48 -11.18
N CYS A 122 -13.82 -6.82 -10.25
CA CYS A 122 -13.82 -7.13 -8.84
C CYS A 122 -15.03 -8.02 -8.52
N ASP A 123 -14.91 -9.34 -8.77
CA ASP A 123 -16.02 -10.31 -8.64
C ASP A 123 -16.16 -10.95 -7.24
N MET A 124 -15.27 -10.59 -6.31
CA MET A 124 -15.20 -11.10 -4.93
C MET A 124 -14.87 -12.61 -4.84
N SER A 125 -14.47 -13.26 -5.94
CA SER A 125 -14.13 -14.69 -5.96
C SER A 125 -12.97 -15.06 -5.03
N SER A 126 -12.09 -14.11 -4.73
CA SER A 126 -11.02 -14.24 -3.75
C SER A 126 -10.74 -12.88 -3.10
N THR A 127 -11.14 -12.72 -1.84
CA THR A 127 -10.95 -11.48 -1.07
C THR A 127 -10.24 -11.72 0.25
N PHE A 128 -9.20 -10.93 0.51
CA PHE A 128 -8.46 -10.86 1.76
C PHE A 128 -8.47 -9.45 2.36
N THR A 129 -9.32 -8.55 1.84
CA THR A 129 -9.38 -7.12 2.20
C THR A 129 -9.42 -6.84 3.70
N LYS A 130 -10.06 -7.73 4.47
CA LYS A 130 -10.13 -7.69 5.94
C LYS A 130 -9.66 -8.98 6.60
N TYR A 131 -9.08 -9.90 5.84
CA TYR A 131 -8.67 -11.19 6.38
C TYR A 131 -7.29 -11.08 7.02
N TRP A 132 -7.24 -11.34 8.33
CA TRP A 132 -6.01 -11.59 9.05
C TRP A 132 -6.18 -12.79 9.97
N LYS A 133 -5.36 -13.83 9.76
CA LYS A 133 -5.38 -15.01 10.63
C LYS A 133 -4.65 -14.65 11.92
N LYS A 134 -5.39 -14.49 13.02
CA LYS A 134 -4.82 -14.21 14.35
C LYS A 134 -3.81 -15.30 14.74
N LYS A 135 -2.58 -14.89 15.04
CA LYS A 135 -1.43 -15.74 15.38
C LYS A 135 -0.38 -14.90 16.11
N GLY A 136 0.77 -15.49 16.43
CA GLY A 136 1.90 -14.73 16.97
C GLY A 136 2.44 -13.71 15.96
N ALA A 137 3.10 -12.66 16.47
CA ALA A 137 3.63 -11.56 15.66
C ALA A 137 4.47 -12.07 14.49
N LEU A 138 4.19 -11.59 13.29
CA LEU A 138 4.96 -11.91 12.09
C LEU A 138 6.22 -11.04 12.02
N ASN A 139 7.33 -11.68 11.66
CA ASN A 139 8.57 -10.97 11.35
C ASN A 139 8.54 -10.54 9.88
N VAL A 140 8.76 -9.25 9.64
CA VAL A 140 8.76 -8.63 8.32
C VAL A 140 10.13 -8.01 8.09
N GLY A 141 10.81 -8.41 7.01
CA GLY A 141 12.11 -7.85 6.66
C GLY A 141 11.97 -6.48 6.01
N HIS A 142 12.42 -5.43 6.69
CA HIS A 142 12.37 -4.04 6.20
C HIS A 142 13.29 -3.87 4.98
N ARG A 143 12.75 -3.44 3.84
CA ARG A 143 13.49 -3.35 2.56
C ARG A 143 14.28 -4.62 2.20
N GLY A 144 13.76 -5.77 2.63
CA GLY A 144 14.45 -7.05 2.63
C GLY A 144 15.24 -7.30 3.92
N ALA A 145 16.56 -7.41 3.83
CA ALA A 145 17.47 -7.70 4.93
C ALA A 145 17.93 -6.45 5.70
N GLY A 146 17.17 -5.36 5.60
CA GLY A 146 17.40 -4.12 6.32
C GLY A 146 17.87 -2.94 5.48
N SER A 147 17.78 -1.76 6.08
CA SER A 147 18.29 -0.52 5.50
C SER A 147 19.82 -0.49 5.50
N SER A 148 20.39 0.09 4.45
CA SER A 148 21.83 0.35 4.33
C SER A 148 22.38 1.25 5.44
N HIS A 149 21.52 1.95 6.19
CA HIS A 149 21.91 2.82 7.31
C HIS A 149 21.99 2.11 8.67
N ALA A 150 21.29 0.98 8.84
CA ALA A 150 21.02 0.41 10.16
C ALA A 150 22.17 -0.41 10.77
N ALA A 151 23.22 -0.77 10.02
CA ALA A 151 24.39 -1.44 10.59
C ALA A 151 25.65 -1.31 9.73
N LYS A 152 26.82 -1.22 10.41
CA LYS A 152 28.17 -1.40 9.86
C LYS A 152 28.43 -2.79 9.23
N HIS A 153 27.41 -3.64 9.10
CA HIS A 153 27.54 -5.07 8.85
C HIS A 153 26.62 -5.65 7.76
N HIS A 154 25.76 -4.84 7.11
CA HIS A 154 24.97 -5.35 5.99
C HIS A 154 25.74 -5.27 4.67
N ARG A 155 26.21 -6.43 4.20
CA ARG A 155 26.84 -6.59 2.89
C ARG A 155 25.86 -6.50 1.72
N VAL A 156 24.56 -6.51 1.99
CA VAL A 156 23.50 -6.56 0.97
C VAL A 156 22.72 -5.26 1.00
N ARG A 157 22.64 -4.60 -0.16
CA ARG A 157 21.94 -3.34 -0.36
C ARG A 157 20.43 -3.49 -0.19
N GLU A 158 19.79 -2.56 0.52
CA GLU A 158 18.34 -2.49 0.68
C GLU A 158 17.58 -2.44 -0.66
N ASN A 159 16.31 -2.88 -0.68
CA ASN A 159 15.43 -2.81 -1.85
C ASN A 159 15.99 -3.51 -3.12
N THR A 160 16.83 -4.54 -2.93
CA THR A 160 17.36 -5.38 -4.01
C THR A 160 16.80 -6.81 -3.96
N ILE A 161 16.82 -7.52 -5.09
CA ILE A 161 16.41 -8.93 -5.17
C ILE A 161 17.21 -9.78 -4.17
N THR A 162 18.51 -9.52 -4.06
CA THR A 162 19.38 -10.22 -3.09
C THR A 162 18.95 -9.97 -1.65
N SER A 163 18.61 -8.73 -1.30
CA SER A 163 18.11 -8.37 0.03
C SER A 163 16.85 -9.14 0.39
N PHE A 164 15.89 -9.20 -0.54
CA PHE A 164 14.64 -9.93 -0.35
C PHE A 164 14.85 -11.44 -0.22
N LYS A 165 15.70 -12.03 -1.06
CA LYS A 165 16.06 -13.46 -0.95
C LYS A 165 16.77 -13.77 0.37
N SER A 166 17.63 -12.87 0.83
CA SER A 166 18.32 -13.02 2.11
C SER A 166 17.32 -13.03 3.27
N ALA A 167 16.43 -12.04 3.35
CA ALA A 167 15.39 -12.02 4.38
C ALA A 167 14.49 -13.26 4.35
N ALA A 168 14.07 -13.70 3.16
CA ALA A 168 13.26 -14.89 2.99
C ALA A 168 13.95 -16.17 3.54
N LYS A 169 15.26 -16.33 3.33
CA LYS A 169 16.05 -17.46 3.86
C LYS A 169 16.21 -17.42 5.39
N HIS A 170 16.02 -16.26 6.01
CA HIS A 170 16.10 -16.07 7.46
C HIS A 170 14.70 -16.01 8.10
N GLY A 171 13.72 -16.67 7.48
CA GLY A 171 12.40 -16.87 8.07
C GLY A 171 11.47 -15.65 8.05
N ALA A 172 11.81 -14.60 7.29
CA ALA A 172 10.91 -13.45 7.10
C ALA A 172 9.57 -13.92 6.52
N ALA A 173 8.46 -13.65 7.22
CA ALA A 173 7.13 -13.99 6.76
C ALA A 173 6.77 -13.14 5.54
N TYR A 174 7.05 -11.84 5.66
CA TYR A 174 6.94 -10.86 4.58
C TYR A 174 8.29 -10.20 4.35
N VAL A 175 8.54 -9.79 3.11
CA VAL A 175 9.51 -8.73 2.81
C VAL A 175 8.73 -7.45 2.55
N GLU A 176 9.16 -6.36 3.19
CA GLU A 176 8.64 -5.02 3.00
C GLU A 176 9.52 -4.29 1.99
N PHE A 177 8.90 -3.47 1.13
CA PHE A 177 9.60 -2.60 0.19
C PHE A 177 8.68 -1.50 -0.36
N ASP A 178 9.32 -0.39 -0.75
CA ASP A 178 8.66 0.79 -1.32
C ASP A 178 8.50 0.69 -2.83
N VAL A 179 7.31 1.04 -3.34
CA VAL A 179 7.00 1.10 -4.76
C VAL A 179 6.54 2.50 -5.15
N HIS A 180 7.07 2.99 -6.26
CA HIS A 180 6.52 4.12 -7.00
C HIS A 180 6.81 4.00 -8.51
N LEU A 181 6.59 5.06 -9.28
CA LEU A 181 6.69 5.02 -10.74
C LEU A 181 7.89 5.80 -11.26
N SER A 182 8.54 5.25 -12.28
CA SER A 182 9.44 5.98 -13.18
C SER A 182 8.66 6.95 -14.08
N LYS A 183 9.36 7.81 -14.82
CA LYS A 183 8.80 8.77 -15.77
C LYS A 183 7.92 8.12 -16.86
N ASP A 184 8.35 6.97 -17.34
CA ASP A 184 7.66 6.12 -18.33
C ASP A 184 6.68 5.13 -17.68
N ALA A 185 6.32 5.39 -16.42
CA ALA A 185 5.28 4.71 -15.67
C ALA A 185 5.52 3.21 -15.43
N VAL A 186 6.78 2.82 -15.26
CA VAL A 186 7.17 1.49 -14.80
C VAL A 186 7.18 1.48 -13.26
N PRO A 187 6.47 0.54 -12.60
CA PRO A 187 6.58 0.36 -11.15
C PRO A 187 7.97 -0.12 -10.78
N ILE A 188 8.67 0.68 -9.99
CA ILE A 188 10.03 0.44 -9.50
C ILE A 188 10.04 0.34 -7.98
N VAL A 189 11.01 -0.43 -7.47
CA VAL A 189 11.22 -0.59 -6.03
C VAL A 189 12.38 0.30 -5.57
N TYR A 190 12.05 1.33 -4.80
CA TYR A 190 13.00 2.31 -4.26
C TYR A 190 12.32 3.20 -3.22
N HIS A 191 13.05 3.55 -2.15
CA HIS A 191 12.49 4.26 -1.00
C HIS A 191 12.37 5.77 -1.22
N ASP A 192 13.45 6.44 -1.62
CA ASP A 192 13.48 7.90 -1.66
C ASP A 192 12.74 8.45 -2.89
N LEU A 193 12.16 9.65 -2.78
CA LEU A 193 11.51 10.30 -3.92
C LEU A 193 12.51 10.89 -4.93
N THR A 194 13.76 11.01 -4.52
CA THR A 194 14.89 11.57 -5.26
C THR A 194 16.08 10.61 -5.22
N CYS A 195 16.99 10.75 -6.18
CA CYS A 195 18.26 10.02 -6.20
C CYS A 195 19.40 10.95 -6.64
N CYS A 196 20.62 10.68 -6.16
CA CYS A 196 21.80 11.44 -6.56
C CYS A 196 22.46 10.86 -7.79
N ILE A 197 22.74 11.71 -8.78
CA ILE A 197 23.50 11.37 -9.98
C ILE A 197 24.85 12.08 -9.92
N SER A 198 25.94 11.33 -10.11
CA SER A 198 27.28 11.91 -10.21
C SER A 198 27.54 12.46 -11.61
N THR A 199 27.92 13.73 -11.70
CA THR A 199 28.33 14.39 -12.94
C THR A 199 29.79 14.85 -12.84
N LYS A 200 30.51 14.85 -13.95
CA LYS A 200 31.89 15.35 -14.01
C LYS A 200 31.89 16.83 -14.36
N LYS A 201 32.59 17.68 -13.60
CA LYS A 201 32.76 19.10 -13.97
C LYS A 201 33.55 19.22 -15.27
N LYS A 202 33.11 20.10 -16.18
CA LYS A 202 33.74 20.28 -17.51
C LYS A 202 35.23 20.62 -17.46
N ASN A 203 35.69 21.30 -16.40
CA ASN A 203 37.06 21.81 -16.28
C ASN A 203 37.88 21.10 -15.19
N ASP A 204 37.28 20.17 -14.45
CA ASP A 204 37.95 19.41 -13.39
C ASP A 204 37.49 17.95 -13.48
N LYS A 205 38.37 17.10 -14.02
CA LYS A 205 38.11 15.66 -14.20
C LYS A 205 38.16 14.89 -12.88
N THR A 206 38.56 15.52 -11.77
CA THR A 206 38.71 14.88 -10.46
C THR A 206 37.55 15.16 -9.52
N SER A 207 36.87 16.31 -9.65
CA SER A 207 35.69 16.62 -8.85
C SER A 207 34.42 16.04 -9.45
N LEU A 208 33.77 15.13 -8.72
CA LEU A 208 32.39 14.71 -9.00
C LEU A 208 31.42 15.71 -8.35
N GLU A 209 30.44 16.17 -9.10
CA GLU A 209 29.34 16.97 -8.61
C GLU A 209 28.08 16.11 -8.59
N LEU A 210 27.46 16.01 -7.42
CA LEU A 210 26.24 15.23 -7.23
C LEU A 210 25.04 16.13 -7.40
N ILE A 211 24.13 15.69 -8.25
CA ILE A 211 22.87 16.38 -8.52
C ILE A 211 21.75 15.46 -8.03
N GLU A 212 20.93 15.98 -7.14
CA GLU A 212 19.70 15.32 -6.71
C GLU A 212 18.62 15.50 -7.77
N VAL A 213 18.04 14.39 -8.23
CA VAL A 213 17.04 14.36 -9.29
C VAL A 213 15.82 13.56 -8.80
N PRO A 214 14.58 14.05 -9.02
CA PRO A 214 13.38 13.29 -8.72
C PRO A 214 13.31 12.00 -9.53
N VAL A 215 13.02 10.88 -8.86
CA VAL A 215 12.92 9.56 -9.51
C VAL A 215 11.82 9.54 -10.57
N LYS A 216 10.72 10.26 -10.32
CA LYS A 216 9.61 10.43 -11.27
C LYS A 216 10.01 11.08 -12.61
N ASP A 217 11.18 11.72 -12.67
CA ASP A 217 11.65 12.45 -13.86
C ASP A 217 12.68 11.63 -14.67
N LEU A 218 12.97 10.39 -14.25
CA LEU A 218 13.87 9.45 -14.92
C LEU A 218 13.09 8.25 -15.47
N THR A 219 13.40 7.81 -16.69
CA THR A 219 12.81 6.58 -17.24
C THR A 219 13.39 5.35 -16.54
N PHE A 220 12.70 4.21 -16.65
CA PHE A 220 13.19 2.95 -16.09
C PHE A 220 14.60 2.62 -16.58
N ASP A 221 14.83 2.69 -17.89
CA ASP A 221 16.16 2.46 -18.48
C ASP A 221 17.22 3.42 -17.94
N GLN A 222 16.87 4.68 -17.67
CA GLN A 222 17.79 5.64 -17.07
C GLN A 222 18.14 5.27 -15.64
N LEU A 223 17.15 4.83 -14.84
CA LEU A 223 17.34 4.38 -13.46
C LEU A 223 18.24 3.14 -13.40
N GLN A 224 18.07 2.18 -14.31
CA GLN A 224 18.90 0.98 -14.40
C GLN A 224 20.38 1.28 -14.74
N LEU A 225 20.67 2.43 -15.34
CA LEU A 225 22.04 2.86 -15.64
C LEU A 225 22.72 3.61 -14.48
N LEU A 226 21.98 3.94 -13.42
CA LEU A 226 22.53 4.70 -12.30
C LEU A 226 23.35 3.81 -11.37
N LYS A 227 24.63 4.17 -11.22
CA LYS A 227 25.41 3.77 -10.05
C LYS A 227 25.04 4.70 -8.90
N LEU A 228 24.13 4.24 -8.04
CA LEU A 228 23.68 5.03 -6.90
C LEU A 228 24.76 5.12 -5.82
N ALA A 229 25.29 6.33 -5.62
CA ALA A 229 25.91 6.73 -4.36
C ALA A 229 24.80 7.22 -3.40
N HIS A 230 24.73 6.68 -2.19
CA HIS A 230 23.71 7.06 -1.21
C HIS A 230 23.81 8.55 -0.84
N ALA A 231 22.73 9.32 -0.97
CA ALA A 231 22.68 10.75 -0.67
C ALA A 231 23.06 11.07 0.81
N THR A 232 22.68 10.19 1.72
CA THR A 232 22.95 10.28 3.17
C THR A 232 24.33 9.80 3.58
N ALA A 233 24.96 8.90 2.80
CA ALA A 233 26.33 8.41 3.07
C ALA A 233 27.42 9.48 2.84
N ILE A 234 27.03 10.68 2.39
CA ILE A 234 27.94 11.78 2.03
C ILE A 234 27.97 12.84 3.14
N LYS A 235 27.11 12.74 4.15
CA LYS A 235 27.20 13.57 5.36
C LYS A 235 28.29 13.10 6.33
N GLU A 236 28.79 11.87 6.16
CA GLU A 236 29.95 11.36 6.88
C GLU A 236 31.08 11.08 5.87
N ASN A 237 32.27 11.54 6.21
CA ASN A 237 33.41 11.71 5.32
C ASN A 237 34.17 10.38 5.08
N ASP A 238 33.47 9.31 4.69
CA ASP A 238 34.07 7.99 4.43
C ASP A 238 34.33 7.76 2.94
N ASP A 239 35.42 8.36 2.48
CA ASP A 239 35.86 8.46 1.09
C ASP A 239 36.63 7.20 0.61
N LYS A 240 36.25 5.98 1.02
CA LYS A 240 37.13 4.80 0.80
C LYS A 240 36.58 3.51 0.21
N ASP A 241 35.28 3.32 -0.03
CA ASP A 241 34.77 2.00 -0.50
C ASP A 241 34.12 2.01 -1.91
N LEU A 242 34.38 3.00 -2.76
CA LEU A 242 33.67 3.13 -4.06
C LEU A 242 34.33 2.45 -5.27
N MET A 243 35.32 1.57 -5.08
CA MET A 243 36.00 0.93 -6.21
C MET A 243 36.40 -0.51 -5.88
N GLU A 244 35.51 -1.47 -6.13
CA GLU A 244 35.81 -2.82 -6.65
C GLU A 244 34.52 -3.65 -6.63
N ASP A 245 33.98 -3.97 -7.81
CA ASP A 245 33.37 -5.25 -8.18
C ASP A 245 32.72 -5.12 -9.58
N GLU A 246 33.49 -5.46 -10.63
CA GLU A 246 33.08 -5.39 -12.05
C GLU A 246 32.21 -6.58 -12.51
N GLU A 247 31.61 -7.33 -11.59
CA GLU A 247 30.63 -8.38 -11.91
C GLU A 247 29.46 -8.38 -10.90
N GLU A 248 28.79 -7.24 -10.72
CA GLU A 248 27.54 -7.21 -9.95
C GLU A 248 26.48 -8.05 -10.68
N ILE A 249 26.17 -9.22 -10.10
CA ILE A 249 25.02 -10.06 -10.47
C ILE A 249 23.78 -9.15 -10.52
N ASP A 250 22.98 -9.26 -11.58
CA ASP A 250 21.74 -8.49 -11.86
C ASP A 250 20.85 -8.27 -10.61
N GLU A 251 20.88 -9.21 -9.66
CA GLU A 251 20.11 -9.20 -8.42
C GLU A 251 20.58 -8.20 -7.33
N HIS A 252 21.73 -7.53 -7.51
CA HIS A 252 22.23 -6.46 -6.64
C HIS A 252 21.93 -5.05 -7.16
N GLN A 253 21.45 -4.94 -8.41
CA GLN A 253 21.17 -3.64 -9.01
C GLN A 253 20.02 -2.93 -8.30
N PRO A 254 20.12 -1.60 -8.10
CA PRO A 254 19.02 -0.81 -7.53
C PRO A 254 17.86 -0.67 -8.53
N PHE A 255 16.74 -0.15 -8.03
CA PHE A 255 15.53 0.12 -8.81
C PHE A 255 14.93 -1.11 -9.53
N PRO A 256 14.93 -2.33 -8.98
CA PRO A 256 14.29 -3.44 -9.67
C PRO A 256 12.82 -3.11 -9.91
N SER A 257 12.30 -3.46 -11.09
CA SER A 257 10.87 -3.30 -11.35
C SER A 257 10.07 -4.22 -10.44
N LEU A 258 8.86 -3.80 -10.05
CA LEU A 258 7.95 -4.64 -9.28
C LEU A 258 7.66 -5.97 -9.99
N SER A 259 7.66 -5.96 -11.33
CA SER A 259 7.55 -7.16 -12.16
C SER A 259 8.67 -8.15 -11.90
N GLN A 260 9.93 -7.69 -11.88
CA GLN A 260 11.09 -8.54 -11.63
C GLN A 260 11.01 -9.14 -10.22
N ILE A 261 10.56 -8.37 -9.23
CA ILE A 261 10.38 -8.87 -7.86
C ILE A 261 9.35 -10.01 -7.80
N PHE A 262 8.19 -9.88 -8.45
CA PHE A 262 7.21 -10.96 -8.50
C PHE A 262 7.74 -12.24 -9.17
N GLN A 263 8.61 -12.10 -10.17
CA GLN A 263 9.19 -13.24 -10.91
C GLN A 263 10.30 -13.95 -10.15
N THR A 264 11.10 -13.20 -9.37
CA THR A 264 12.35 -13.70 -8.79
C THR A 264 12.22 -14.18 -7.35
N ILE A 265 11.30 -13.60 -6.57
CA ILE A 265 11.12 -13.99 -5.17
C ILE A 265 10.16 -15.20 -5.07
N PRO A 266 10.46 -16.23 -4.26
CA PRO A 266 9.60 -17.42 -4.15
C PRO A 266 8.16 -17.09 -3.69
N GLU A 267 7.13 -17.70 -4.30
CA GLU A 267 5.70 -17.38 -4.08
C GLU A 267 5.22 -17.48 -2.62
N HIS A 268 5.85 -18.32 -1.81
CA HIS A 268 5.50 -18.50 -0.40
C HIS A 268 5.86 -17.29 0.49
N VAL A 269 6.78 -16.43 0.06
CA VAL A 269 7.18 -15.23 0.82
C VAL A 269 6.11 -14.16 0.66
N GLY A 270 5.56 -13.62 1.76
CA GLY A 270 4.59 -12.54 1.67
C GLY A 270 5.23 -11.22 1.21
N PHE A 271 4.46 -10.32 0.59
CA PHE A 271 4.90 -8.95 0.31
C PHE A 271 4.11 -7.93 1.14
N ASN A 272 4.84 -7.05 1.83
CA ASN A 272 4.31 -5.79 2.31
C ASN A 272 4.75 -4.71 1.31
N ILE A 273 3.84 -4.21 0.49
CA ILE A 273 4.16 -3.22 -0.56
C ILE A 273 3.80 -1.83 -0.05
N GLU A 274 4.79 -1.03 0.33
CA GLU A 274 4.59 0.39 0.63
C GLU A 274 4.36 1.16 -0.68
N LEU A 275 3.22 1.86 -0.79
CA LEU A 275 2.93 2.76 -1.91
C LEU A 275 3.53 4.12 -1.59
N LYS A 276 4.69 4.43 -2.18
CA LYS A 276 5.40 5.67 -1.90
C LYS A 276 4.68 6.86 -2.53
N TRP A 277 4.20 7.75 -1.67
CA TRP A 277 3.49 8.96 -2.06
C TRP A 277 4.06 10.18 -1.33
N ILE A 278 3.99 11.34 -1.97
CA ILE A 278 4.47 12.60 -1.39
C ILE A 278 3.53 13.07 -0.27
N CYS A 279 4.08 13.48 0.87
CA CYS A 279 3.29 14.13 1.90
C CYS A 279 3.69 15.59 2.07
N GLN A 280 2.76 16.41 2.54
CA GLN A 280 3.03 17.79 2.95
C GLN A 280 3.21 17.85 4.45
N MET A 281 4.24 18.56 4.90
CA MET A 281 4.50 18.86 6.30
C MET A 281 3.69 20.07 6.75
N LYS A 282 3.46 20.21 8.05
CA LYS A 282 2.67 21.29 8.65
C LYS A 282 3.27 22.69 8.42
N ASP A 283 4.58 22.78 8.20
CA ASP A 283 5.26 24.03 7.82
C ASP A 283 5.06 24.41 6.33
N GLY A 284 4.37 23.55 5.56
CA GLY A 284 4.07 23.74 4.16
C GLY A 284 5.10 23.13 3.19
N SER A 285 6.22 22.60 3.70
CA SER A 285 7.21 21.88 2.89
C SER A 285 6.66 20.54 2.40
N TRP A 286 7.23 20.05 1.30
CA TRP A 286 6.84 18.78 0.68
C TRP A 286 8.00 17.79 0.72
N ASP A 287 7.68 16.51 0.89
CA ASP A 287 8.66 15.43 0.79
C ASP A 287 9.45 15.47 -0.52
N GLY A 288 10.77 15.25 -0.41
CA GLY A 288 11.69 15.31 -1.55
C GLY A 288 11.73 16.68 -2.24
N ASN A 289 11.23 17.75 -1.59
CA ASN A 289 11.01 19.07 -2.18
C ASN A 289 10.16 19.04 -3.47
N LEU A 290 9.26 18.06 -3.58
CA LEU A 290 8.41 17.87 -4.75
C LEU A 290 7.08 18.61 -4.57
N SER A 291 6.87 19.67 -5.35
CA SER A 291 5.59 20.40 -5.35
C SER A 291 4.49 19.74 -6.19
N SER A 292 4.82 18.68 -6.92
CA SER A 292 3.87 17.89 -7.72
C SER A 292 4.36 16.46 -7.93
N TYR A 293 3.40 15.56 -8.10
CA TYR A 293 3.65 14.14 -8.35
C TYR A 293 2.71 13.63 -9.45
N PHE A 294 2.52 12.31 -9.53
CA PHE A 294 1.60 11.71 -10.49
C PHE A 294 0.13 12.02 -10.16
N ASN A 295 -0.77 11.75 -11.11
CA ASN A 295 -2.20 11.65 -10.80
C ASN A 295 -2.44 10.36 -9.98
N MET A 296 -3.15 10.45 -8.85
CA MET A 296 -3.37 9.32 -7.94
C MET A 296 -4.11 8.14 -8.61
N ASN A 297 -5.08 8.40 -9.49
CA ASN A 297 -5.76 7.32 -10.22
C ASN A 297 -4.79 6.62 -11.15
N THR A 298 -4.06 7.34 -12.00
CA THR A 298 -3.09 6.74 -12.93
C THR A 298 -2.00 5.97 -12.18
N TYR A 299 -1.47 6.54 -11.09
CA TYR A 299 -0.46 5.91 -10.25
C TYR A 299 -0.95 4.56 -9.70
N LEU A 300 -2.12 4.55 -9.06
CA LEU A 300 -2.67 3.34 -8.46
C LEU A 300 -3.14 2.33 -9.50
N ASP A 301 -3.74 2.77 -10.61
CA ASP A 301 -4.23 1.87 -11.66
C ASP A 301 -3.07 1.02 -12.21
N ILE A 302 -1.89 1.63 -12.42
CA ILE A 302 -0.70 0.94 -12.92
C ILE A 302 -0.16 -0.06 -11.90
N ILE A 303 0.05 0.37 -10.65
CA ILE A 303 0.64 -0.48 -9.61
C ILE A 303 -0.31 -1.61 -9.23
N LEU A 304 -1.59 -1.29 -8.96
CA LEU A 304 -2.60 -2.30 -8.59
C LEU A 304 -2.82 -3.30 -9.73
N SER A 305 -2.84 -2.86 -10.99
CA SER A 305 -2.93 -3.79 -12.12
C SER A 305 -1.73 -4.74 -12.17
N CYS A 306 -0.52 -4.24 -11.97
CA CYS A 306 0.69 -5.06 -11.91
C CYS A 306 0.59 -6.12 -10.79
N VAL A 307 0.19 -5.71 -9.58
CA VAL A 307 0.07 -6.59 -8.41
C VAL A 307 -1.05 -7.62 -8.58
N LEU A 308 -2.21 -7.23 -9.11
CA LEU A 308 -3.34 -8.14 -9.31
C LEU A 308 -3.04 -9.19 -10.39
N GLN A 309 -2.29 -8.82 -11.44
CA GLN A 309 -1.90 -9.73 -12.51
C GLN A 309 -0.75 -10.67 -12.11
N LYS A 310 0.24 -10.17 -11.36
CA LYS A 310 1.49 -10.91 -11.07
C LYS A 310 1.55 -11.52 -9.67
N GLY A 311 0.62 -11.15 -8.79
CA GLY A 311 0.62 -11.60 -7.40
C GLY A 311 0.26 -13.07 -7.17
N GLY A 312 -0.34 -13.76 -8.16
CA GLY A 312 -0.66 -15.18 -8.05
C GLY A 312 -1.45 -15.53 -6.78
N LYS A 313 -0.95 -16.52 -6.03
CA LYS A 313 -1.43 -16.94 -4.71
C LYS A 313 -0.65 -16.33 -3.54
N ARG A 314 0.32 -15.44 -3.83
CA ARG A 314 1.15 -14.79 -2.81
C ARG A 314 0.27 -14.01 -1.83
N ARG A 315 0.67 -14.04 -0.55
CA ARG A 315 0.09 -13.16 0.48
C ARG A 315 0.65 -11.75 0.29
N ILE A 316 -0.22 -10.78 0.06
CA ILE A 316 0.18 -9.38 -0.17
C ILE A 316 -0.62 -8.49 0.76
N VAL A 317 0.05 -7.54 1.40
CA VAL A 317 -0.54 -6.42 2.12
C VAL A 317 0.07 -5.13 1.57
N PHE A 318 -0.75 -4.11 1.33
CA PHE A 318 -0.25 -2.78 1.00
C PHE A 318 -0.02 -1.97 2.27
N SER A 319 0.83 -0.96 2.20
CA SER A 319 0.93 0.09 3.22
C SER A 319 1.11 1.46 2.60
N CYS A 320 0.68 2.54 3.25
CA CYS A 320 0.92 3.90 2.79
C CYS A 320 0.75 4.92 3.94
N PHE A 321 1.53 6.00 3.93
CA PHE A 321 1.38 7.15 4.83
C PHE A 321 0.28 8.11 4.39
N ASP A 322 -0.10 8.10 3.11
CA ASP A 322 -1.12 8.97 2.57
C ASP A 322 -2.52 8.34 2.74
N PRO A 323 -3.43 9.01 3.47
CA PRO A 323 -4.77 8.49 3.75
C PRO A 323 -5.64 8.40 2.49
N ASP A 324 -5.49 9.32 1.53
CA ASP A 324 -6.25 9.30 0.29
C ASP A 324 -5.85 8.09 -0.57
N ILE A 325 -4.55 7.79 -0.66
CA ILE A 325 -4.05 6.56 -1.28
C ILE A 325 -4.63 5.31 -0.59
N CYS A 326 -4.67 5.29 0.74
CA CYS A 326 -5.26 4.18 1.49
C CYS A 326 -6.73 3.94 1.13
N THR A 327 -7.52 5.01 1.14
CA THR A 327 -8.93 5.00 0.73
C THR A 327 -9.06 4.53 -0.71
N MET A 328 -8.26 5.07 -1.64
CA MET A 328 -8.32 4.69 -3.05
C MET A 328 -7.99 3.22 -3.29
N VAL A 329 -6.98 2.66 -2.64
CA VAL A 329 -6.66 1.22 -2.73
C VAL A 329 -7.83 0.38 -2.27
N ARG A 330 -8.48 0.77 -1.17
CA ARG A 330 -9.65 0.07 -0.62
C ARG A 330 -10.86 0.09 -1.58
N GLN A 331 -11.04 1.18 -2.32
CA GLN A 331 -12.16 1.38 -3.23
C GLN A 331 -11.90 0.80 -4.64
N LYS A 332 -10.63 0.76 -5.09
CA LYS A 332 -10.25 0.31 -6.44
C LYS A 332 -10.15 -1.21 -6.60
N GLN A 333 -9.94 -1.95 -5.52
CA GLN A 333 -9.82 -3.41 -5.57
C GLN A 333 -10.38 -4.08 -4.32
N ASN A 334 -10.69 -5.37 -4.43
CA ASN A 334 -11.27 -6.18 -3.36
C ASN A 334 -10.49 -7.45 -3.00
N LYS A 335 -9.24 -7.59 -3.44
CA LYS A 335 -8.40 -8.77 -3.19
C LYS A 335 -7.46 -8.60 -1.99
N TYR A 336 -6.66 -7.53 -1.94
CA TYR A 336 -5.58 -7.40 -0.95
C TYR A 336 -5.89 -6.33 0.11
N PRO A 337 -5.52 -6.55 1.38
CA PRO A 337 -5.65 -5.56 2.44
C PRO A 337 -4.62 -4.41 2.31
N ILE A 338 -4.88 -3.31 3.03
CA ILE A 338 -3.94 -2.20 3.22
C ILE A 338 -3.84 -1.79 4.70
N LEU A 339 -2.62 -1.47 5.14
CA LEU A 339 -2.31 -0.90 6.44
C LEU A 339 -2.02 0.61 6.30
N PHE A 340 -2.59 1.43 7.16
CA PHE A 340 -2.26 2.86 7.21
C PHE A 340 -1.00 3.09 8.04
N LEU A 341 0.05 3.64 7.43
CA LEU A 341 1.30 3.98 8.12
C LEU A 341 1.10 5.26 8.91
N THR A 342 1.53 5.24 10.17
CA THR A 342 1.44 6.41 11.04
C THR A 342 2.71 6.57 11.88
N GLN A 343 3.23 7.80 11.91
CA GLN A 343 4.32 8.19 12.80
C GLN A 343 3.83 8.62 14.19
N GLY A 344 2.51 8.82 14.35
CA GLY A 344 1.94 9.39 15.57
C GLY A 344 2.54 10.76 15.91
N ILE A 345 2.66 11.04 17.21
CA ILE A 345 3.39 12.22 17.68
C ILE A 345 4.87 11.85 17.78
N SER A 346 5.71 12.50 16.98
CA SER A 346 7.15 12.21 16.92
C SER A 346 7.97 13.47 17.16
N GLU A 347 9.10 13.30 17.86
CA GLU A 347 10.16 14.31 17.93
C GLU A 347 11.20 14.11 16.80
N LYS A 348 11.24 12.91 16.20
CA LYS A 348 12.18 12.54 15.12
C LYS A 348 11.71 13.03 13.75
N TYR A 349 10.41 12.97 13.50
CA TYR A 349 9.81 13.29 12.20
C TYR A 349 8.98 14.58 12.26
N PRO A 350 9.03 15.42 11.21
CA PRO A 350 8.17 16.61 11.12
C PRO A 350 6.69 16.22 11.12
N GLU A 351 5.85 17.10 11.69
CA GLU A 351 4.41 16.88 11.74
C GLU A 351 3.81 16.97 10.33
N LEU A 352 2.97 15.99 9.98
CA LEU A 352 2.25 15.96 8.72
C LEU A 352 1.08 16.96 8.71
N MET A 353 0.84 17.60 7.56
CA MET A 353 -0.24 18.57 7.38
C MET A 353 -1.61 17.91 7.50
N ASP A 354 -1.78 16.71 6.95
CA ASP A 354 -3.06 15.99 6.97
C ASP A 354 -3.43 15.57 8.40
N ILE A 355 -4.59 16.03 8.86
CA ILE A 355 -5.11 15.77 10.20
C ILE A 355 -5.28 14.28 10.49
N ARG A 356 -5.54 13.46 9.46
CA ARG A 356 -5.72 12.00 9.59
C ARG A 356 -4.41 11.33 10.02
N CYS A 357 -3.27 11.99 9.81
CA CYS A 357 -1.94 11.47 10.12
C CYS A 357 -1.37 11.97 11.47
N GLN A 358 -1.98 12.98 12.10
CA GLN A 358 -1.36 13.72 13.22
C GLN A 358 -1.21 12.94 14.53
N THR A 359 -2.08 11.96 14.80
CA THR A 359 -2.00 11.14 16.01
C THR A 359 -2.36 9.69 15.72
N THR A 360 -1.84 8.76 16.52
CA THR A 360 -2.16 7.34 16.40
C THR A 360 -3.66 7.06 16.62
N GLN A 361 -4.34 7.80 17.51
CA GLN A 361 -5.78 7.61 17.74
C GLN A 361 -6.63 8.03 16.55
N ILE A 362 -6.26 9.13 15.87
CA ILE A 362 -6.93 9.54 14.64
C ILE A 362 -6.66 8.47 13.57
N ALA A 363 -5.42 7.99 13.43
CA ALA A 363 -5.06 6.93 12.50
C ALA A 363 -5.86 5.63 12.73
N ILE A 364 -6.00 5.19 13.99
CA ILE A 364 -6.85 4.04 14.37
C ILE A 364 -8.31 4.27 13.94
N SER A 365 -8.83 5.47 14.16
CA SER A 365 -10.23 5.77 13.90
C SER A 365 -10.53 5.91 12.41
N PHE A 366 -9.62 6.53 11.65
CA PHE A 366 -9.62 6.54 10.19
C PHE A 366 -9.53 5.13 9.63
N ALA A 367 -8.64 4.29 10.17
CA ALA A 367 -8.48 2.92 9.71
C ALA A 367 -9.77 2.09 9.89
N GLN A 368 -10.46 2.33 11.00
CA GLN A 368 -11.74 1.71 11.29
C GLN A 368 -12.85 2.19 10.34
N SER A 369 -12.95 3.51 10.08
CA SER A 369 -14.01 4.09 9.25
C SER A 369 -13.87 3.75 7.78
N GLU A 370 -12.66 3.82 7.23
CA GLU A 370 -12.39 3.46 5.84
C GLU A 370 -12.37 1.95 5.61
N ASN A 371 -12.62 1.17 6.66
CA ASN A 371 -12.64 -0.29 6.60
C ASN A 371 -11.37 -0.85 5.94
N ILE A 372 -10.21 -0.31 6.31
CA ILE A 372 -8.89 -0.84 5.95
C ILE A 372 -8.44 -1.86 7.01
N LEU A 373 -7.38 -2.63 6.75
CA LEU A 373 -7.04 -3.78 7.59
C LEU A 373 -6.59 -3.36 8.99
N GLY A 374 -5.83 -2.28 9.08
CA GLY A 374 -5.21 -1.87 10.32
C GLY A 374 -4.21 -0.74 10.14
N ILE A 375 -3.35 -0.57 11.13
CA ILE A 375 -2.31 0.46 11.14
C ILE A 375 -0.92 -0.19 11.20
N SER A 376 0.06 0.51 10.66
CA SER A 376 1.48 0.24 10.86
C SER A 376 2.10 1.46 11.54
N ALA A 377 2.34 1.37 12.85
CA ALA A 377 2.69 2.51 13.69
C ALA A 377 4.18 2.55 14.04
N HIS A 378 4.73 3.77 14.14
CA HIS A 378 6.12 3.95 14.53
C HIS A 378 6.36 3.41 15.95
N THR A 379 7.44 2.66 16.10
CA THR A 379 7.72 1.88 17.32
C THR A 379 7.96 2.75 18.53
N GLU A 380 8.61 3.91 18.37
CA GLU A 380 8.83 4.86 19.45
C GLU A 380 7.51 5.26 20.13
N GLU A 381 6.47 5.52 19.34
CA GLU A 381 5.17 5.97 19.86
C GLU A 381 4.42 4.83 20.53
N LEU A 382 4.49 3.62 19.97
CA LEU A 382 3.92 2.43 20.60
C LEU A 382 4.61 2.10 21.93
N LEU A 383 5.94 2.24 22.01
CA LEU A 383 6.67 1.98 23.25
C LEU A 383 6.33 3.00 24.35
N LYS A 384 6.07 4.26 23.98
CA LYS A 384 5.55 5.27 24.92
C LYS A 384 4.12 4.97 25.36
N ASN A 385 3.30 4.41 24.47
CA ASN A 385 1.87 4.22 24.68
C ASN A 385 1.41 2.81 24.24
N LEU A 386 1.83 1.78 24.97
CA LEU A 386 1.54 0.38 24.63
C LEU A 386 0.03 0.06 24.53
N SER A 387 -0.82 0.84 25.22
CA SER A 387 -2.28 0.68 25.16
C SER A 387 -2.85 0.87 23.75
N PHE A 388 -2.18 1.60 22.86
CA PHE A 388 -2.66 1.81 21.49
C PHE A 388 -2.79 0.51 20.70
N ILE A 389 -1.97 -0.50 21.00
CA ILE A 389 -2.07 -1.84 20.41
C ILE A 389 -3.43 -2.45 20.78
N GLY A 390 -3.75 -2.48 22.07
CA GLY A 390 -5.03 -2.99 22.58
C GLY A 390 -6.23 -2.19 22.09
N ASP A 391 -6.11 -0.85 22.03
CA ASP A 391 -7.16 0.03 21.55
C ASP A 391 -7.50 -0.24 20.08
N ALA A 392 -6.48 -0.36 19.22
CA ALA A 392 -6.67 -0.70 17.81
C ALA A 392 -7.28 -2.10 17.63
N GLN A 393 -6.77 -3.09 18.37
CA GLN A 393 -7.27 -4.47 18.29
C GLN A 393 -8.72 -4.60 18.81
N SER A 394 -9.11 -3.81 19.81
CA SER A 394 -10.50 -3.75 20.29
C SER A 394 -11.48 -3.27 19.20
N LYS A 395 -10.98 -2.53 18.21
CA LYS A 395 -11.71 -2.06 17.02
C LYS A 395 -11.62 -3.02 15.83
N GLY A 396 -11.03 -4.20 16.02
CA GLY A 396 -10.86 -5.22 14.98
C GLY A 396 -9.76 -4.90 13.97
N LEU A 397 -8.81 -4.04 14.33
CA LEU A 397 -7.68 -3.67 13.49
C LEU A 397 -6.44 -4.51 13.79
N VAL A 398 -5.67 -4.76 12.74
CA VAL A 398 -4.32 -5.35 12.82
C VAL A 398 -3.32 -4.24 13.16
N VAL A 399 -2.31 -4.54 13.97
CA VAL A 399 -1.27 -3.57 14.35
C VAL A 399 0.11 -4.09 14.00
N PHE A 400 0.76 -3.40 13.07
CA PHE A 400 2.18 -3.59 12.77
C PHE A 400 2.99 -2.47 13.44
N SER A 401 4.27 -2.73 13.71
CA SER A 401 5.21 -1.68 14.07
C SER A 401 6.38 -1.59 13.11
N TRP A 402 6.93 -0.39 12.94
CA TRP A 402 8.12 -0.11 12.13
C TRP A 402 9.04 0.93 12.80
N GLY A 403 10.25 1.12 12.27
CA GLY A 403 11.24 2.08 12.75
C GLY A 403 12.39 1.43 13.53
N ASP A 404 13.48 2.18 13.70
CA ASP A 404 14.77 1.68 14.19
C ASP A 404 14.68 0.99 15.56
N ASP A 405 13.75 1.44 16.42
CA ASP A 405 13.54 0.86 17.75
C ASP A 405 13.10 -0.62 17.69
N ASN A 406 12.58 -1.10 16.55
CA ASN A 406 12.31 -2.52 16.34
C ASN A 406 13.57 -3.35 16.12
N ASN A 407 14.75 -2.77 15.88
CA ASN A 407 16.00 -3.53 15.76
C ASN A 407 16.51 -4.03 17.12
N ASP A 408 16.02 -3.48 18.24
CA ASP A 408 16.30 -3.98 19.58
C ASP A 408 15.43 -5.20 19.94
N HIS A 409 16.08 -6.30 20.38
CA HIS A 409 15.40 -7.55 20.75
C HIS A 409 14.41 -7.39 21.92
N GLU A 410 14.73 -6.56 22.91
CA GLU A 410 13.88 -6.38 24.09
C GLU A 410 12.65 -5.53 23.78
N ASN A 411 12.77 -4.54 22.90
CA ASN A 411 11.62 -3.81 22.37
C ASN A 411 10.68 -4.75 21.61
N ARG A 412 11.22 -5.61 20.73
CA ARG A 412 10.39 -6.61 20.03
C ARG A 412 9.73 -7.60 21.00
N ARG A 413 10.41 -7.98 22.09
CA ARG A 413 9.81 -8.83 23.15
C ARG A 413 8.60 -8.14 23.78
N LYS A 414 8.77 -6.89 24.22
CA LYS A 414 7.68 -6.09 24.84
C LYS A 414 6.47 -5.96 23.92
N LEU A 415 6.70 -5.67 22.63
CA LEU A 415 5.61 -5.55 21.65
C LEU A 415 4.87 -6.88 21.45
N ARG A 416 5.58 -8.02 21.43
CA ARG A 416 4.95 -9.35 21.37
C ARG A 416 4.11 -9.65 22.60
N GLU A 417 4.57 -9.27 23.79
CA GLU A 417 3.79 -9.44 25.04
C GLU A 417 2.49 -8.63 25.03
N GLN A 418 2.46 -7.50 24.33
CA GLN A 418 1.23 -6.70 24.10
C GLN A 418 0.38 -7.22 22.94
N GLY A 419 0.80 -8.28 22.25
CA GLY A 419 0.03 -8.91 21.19
C GLY A 419 0.13 -8.24 19.82
N ILE A 420 1.21 -7.52 19.52
CA ILE A 420 1.47 -6.95 18.18
C ILE A 420 1.31 -8.02 17.08
N ASP A 421 0.76 -7.65 15.92
CA ASP A 421 0.49 -8.59 14.81
C ASP A 421 1.67 -8.72 13.83
N GLY A 422 2.47 -7.67 13.67
CA GLY A 422 3.61 -7.63 12.77
C GLY A 422 4.73 -6.70 13.25
N LEU A 423 5.97 -7.10 12.99
CA LEU A 423 7.19 -6.38 13.35
C LEU A 423 8.05 -6.20 12.10
N ILE A 424 8.21 -4.95 11.63
CA ILE A 424 9.04 -4.58 10.48
C ILE A 424 10.40 -4.09 11.00
N TYR A 425 11.49 -4.77 10.65
CA TYR A 425 12.84 -4.46 11.15
C TYR A 425 13.96 -4.95 10.20
N ASP A 426 15.17 -4.42 10.41
CA ASP A 426 16.33 -4.62 9.56
C ASP A 426 17.09 -5.91 9.88
N SER A 427 17.38 -6.15 11.16
CA SER A 427 18.22 -7.24 11.66
C SER A 427 17.57 -8.64 11.61
N ILE A 428 16.73 -8.93 10.62
CA ILE A 428 16.11 -10.26 10.47
C ILE A 428 17.11 -11.36 10.11
N CYS A 429 18.25 -10.97 9.52
CA CYS A 429 19.34 -11.86 9.18
C CYS A 429 20.36 -12.05 10.31
N GLU A 430 20.18 -11.40 11.46
CA GLU A 430 21.10 -11.52 12.60
C GLU A 430 20.58 -12.56 13.61
N ASP A 431 21.52 -13.29 14.22
CA ASP A 431 21.38 -14.23 15.34
C ASP A 431 20.88 -15.67 15.10
N GLN A 432 20.36 -16.08 13.93
CA GLN A 432 20.02 -17.49 13.67
C GLN A 432 20.35 -17.91 12.22
N GLY A 433 20.83 -19.16 12.04
CA GLY A 433 21.05 -19.74 10.71
C GLY A 433 19.75 -19.87 9.90
N GLU A 434 19.82 -20.33 8.65
CA GLU A 434 18.67 -20.43 7.74
C GLU A 434 17.42 -21.01 8.45
N GLN A 435 16.31 -20.27 8.37
CA GLN A 435 15.02 -20.65 8.96
C GLN A 435 13.97 -20.74 7.86
N PRO A 436 13.11 -21.77 7.87
CA PRO A 436 12.02 -21.87 6.91
C PRO A 436 11.00 -20.75 7.15
N ASN A 437 10.40 -20.25 6.07
CA ASN A 437 9.35 -19.26 6.15
C ASN A 437 8.10 -19.84 6.85
N ILE A 438 7.48 -19.07 7.73
CA ILE A 438 6.33 -19.51 8.55
C ILE A 438 5.16 -20.04 7.71
N PHE A 439 4.90 -19.48 6.53
CA PHE A 439 3.81 -19.92 5.66
C PHE A 439 4.09 -21.28 5.02
N GLN A 440 5.36 -21.58 4.71
CA GLN A 440 5.74 -22.92 4.24
C GLN A 440 5.59 -23.96 5.33
N VAL A 441 6.03 -23.62 6.55
CA VAL A 441 5.89 -24.50 7.72
C VAL A 441 4.41 -24.81 7.98
N GLU A 442 3.55 -23.78 7.93
CA GLU A 442 2.09 -23.96 8.09
C GLU A 442 1.47 -24.82 6.99
N GLU A 443 1.87 -24.65 5.74
CA GLU A 443 1.37 -25.45 4.62
C GLU A 443 1.78 -26.91 4.76
N GLN A 444 3.03 -27.18 5.16
CA GLN A 444 3.52 -28.53 5.44
C GLN A 444 2.77 -29.19 6.59
N HIS A 445 2.52 -28.47 7.70
CA HIS A 445 1.72 -28.98 8.81
C HIS A 445 0.27 -29.27 8.39
N THR A 446 -0.36 -28.36 7.63
CA THR A 446 -1.73 -28.55 7.15
C THR A 446 -1.81 -29.76 6.22
N LEU A 447 -0.85 -29.93 5.32
CA LEU A 447 -0.76 -31.11 4.45
C LEU A 447 -0.56 -32.39 5.27
N GLN A 448 0.31 -32.38 6.29
CA GLN A 448 0.50 -33.52 7.18
C GLN A 448 -0.78 -33.89 7.95
N GLU A 449 -1.49 -32.90 8.49
CA GLU A 449 -2.78 -33.11 9.16
C GLU A 449 -3.83 -33.70 8.21
N VAL A 450 -3.92 -33.20 6.97
CA VAL A 450 -4.80 -33.76 5.93
C VAL A 450 -4.38 -35.18 5.52
N ILE A 451 -3.10 -35.53 5.68
CA ILE A 451 -2.54 -36.86 5.34
C ILE A 451 -2.61 -37.85 6.54
N THR A 452 -3.19 -37.51 7.70
CA THR A 452 -3.17 -38.41 8.86
C THR A 452 -4.15 -39.61 8.85
N GLU A 453 -3.59 -40.71 9.36
CA GLU A 453 -4.06 -42.08 9.67
C GLU A 453 -4.77 -42.92 8.59
N GLU A 454 -5.82 -42.46 7.91
CA GLU A 454 -6.56 -43.33 6.97
C GLU A 454 -5.75 -43.68 5.71
N THR A 455 -4.98 -42.72 5.18
CA THR A 455 -4.16 -42.95 3.97
C THR A 455 -2.85 -43.68 4.26
N LEU A 456 -2.34 -43.56 5.49
CA LEU A 456 -1.15 -44.27 5.97
C LEU A 456 -1.45 -45.72 6.36
N MET A 457 -2.70 -46.04 6.73
CA MET A 457 -3.18 -47.42 6.91
C MET A 457 -3.65 -48.07 5.59
N SER A 458 -4.02 -47.28 4.56
CA SER A 458 -4.41 -47.83 3.25
C SER A 458 -3.24 -48.13 2.31
N SER A 459 -2.00 -47.79 2.69
CA SER A 459 -0.80 -47.97 1.87
C SER A 459 0.06 -49.19 2.28
N THR A 460 -0.49 -50.11 3.08
CA THR A 460 0.02 -51.48 3.12
C THR A 460 -0.30 -52.19 1.80
N CYS A 461 0.67 -52.14 0.89
CA CYS A 461 0.96 -53.11 -0.15
C CYS A 461 0.01 -54.33 -0.18
N SER A 462 -0.99 -54.33 -1.06
CA SER A 462 -1.62 -55.60 -1.44
C SER A 462 -0.65 -56.30 -2.41
N CYS A 463 0.19 -57.17 -1.89
CA CYS A 463 0.89 -58.17 -2.68
C CYS A 463 -0.13 -59.16 -3.26
N TYR A 464 -0.85 -58.78 -4.32
CA TYR A 464 -1.56 -59.75 -5.14
C TYR A 464 -0.59 -60.31 -6.18
N SER A 465 0.10 -61.38 -5.80
CA SER A 465 0.73 -62.31 -6.72
C SER A 465 -0.36 -62.99 -7.57
N ILE A 466 -0.49 -62.58 -8.83
CA ILE A 466 -1.33 -63.27 -9.81
C ILE A 466 -0.61 -64.57 -10.22
N PRO A 467 -1.20 -65.76 -10.03
CA PRO A 467 -0.61 -67.00 -10.51
C PRO A 467 -0.74 -67.08 -12.03
N CYS A 468 0.39 -67.27 -12.70
CA CYS A 468 0.47 -67.53 -14.12
C CYS A 468 0.21 -69.03 -14.37
N SER A 469 -0.89 -69.37 -15.04
CA SER A 469 -1.04 -70.71 -15.65
C SER A 469 -2.03 -70.71 -16.82
N MET A 470 -1.55 -71.28 -17.93
CA MET A 470 -2.27 -71.81 -19.11
C MET A 470 -2.53 -70.85 -20.30
N ALA A 471 -1.47 -70.75 -21.11
CA ALA A 471 -1.35 -70.64 -22.59
C ALA A 471 -2.58 -71.10 -23.44
N PRO A 472 -2.75 -70.69 -24.74
CA PRO A 472 -1.64 -70.59 -25.69
C PRO A 472 -1.61 -69.44 -26.71
N CYS A 473 -0.37 -69.24 -27.15
CA CYS A 473 0.11 -68.39 -28.24
C CYS A 473 -0.54 -68.71 -29.59
N VAL A 474 -0.78 -67.67 -30.40
CA VAL A 474 -0.68 -67.74 -31.86
C VAL A 474 0.09 -66.52 -32.37
N ASN A 475 1.23 -66.80 -33.00
CA ASN A 475 2.04 -65.90 -33.80
C ASN A 475 1.24 -65.24 -34.93
N SER A 476 1.52 -63.98 -35.29
CA SER A 476 2.39 -63.69 -36.45
C SER A 476 2.34 -62.24 -36.96
N LYS A 477 3.55 -61.74 -37.22
CA LYS A 477 4.02 -60.92 -38.34
C LYS A 477 3.69 -59.43 -38.43
N ALA A 478 4.79 -58.68 -38.38
CA ALA A 478 5.00 -57.35 -38.95
C ALA A 478 4.65 -57.26 -40.44
N ARG A 479 4.21 -56.07 -40.87
CA ARG A 479 4.46 -55.54 -42.21
C ARG A 479 4.45 -54.02 -42.22
N ALA A 480 5.48 -53.48 -42.86
CA ALA A 480 5.69 -52.08 -43.17
C ALA A 480 4.94 -51.64 -44.45
N GLY A 481 4.92 -50.32 -44.67
CA GLY A 481 4.47 -49.62 -45.88
C GLY A 481 3.19 -48.83 -45.64
N SER A 482 2.95 -47.64 -46.17
CA SER A 482 3.72 -46.61 -46.88
C SER A 482 2.66 -45.59 -47.36
N ALA A 483 2.98 -44.30 -47.25
CA ALA A 483 2.63 -43.23 -48.20
C ALA A 483 1.16 -42.86 -48.52
N GLU A 484 0.96 -41.54 -48.63
CA GLU A 484 -0.03 -40.82 -49.44
C GLU A 484 -1.50 -40.91 -49.00
N SER A 485 -2.36 -39.91 -49.18
CA SER A 485 -2.26 -38.49 -49.53
C SER A 485 -3.69 -37.93 -49.40
N ASP A 486 -3.75 -36.61 -49.24
CA ASP A 486 -4.77 -35.71 -49.76
C ASP A 486 -6.21 -35.61 -49.20
N SER A 487 -6.50 -34.33 -48.91
CA SER A 487 -7.71 -33.58 -49.25
C SER A 487 -8.99 -33.76 -48.42
N GLY A 488 -9.61 -32.61 -48.11
CA GLY A 488 -11.07 -32.55 -47.91
C GLY A 488 -11.58 -31.76 -46.71
N LEU A 489 -11.52 -30.43 -46.82
CA LEU A 489 -12.66 -29.50 -46.65
C LEU A 489 -13.74 -29.74 -45.56
N SER A 490 -13.94 -28.65 -44.80
CA SER A 490 -15.22 -28.04 -44.41
C SER A 490 -15.96 -28.52 -43.15
N SER A 491 -16.05 -27.56 -42.22
CA SER A 491 -17.27 -27.04 -41.61
C SER A 491 -18.19 -27.99 -40.83
N SER A 492 -18.25 -27.78 -39.51
CA SER A 492 -19.41 -27.17 -38.84
C SER A 492 -18.98 -26.55 -37.53
#